data_AF-U3RHT2-F1
#
_entry.id   AF-U3RHT2-F1
#
_cell.length_a   1.000
_cell.length_b   1.000
_cell.length_c   1.000
_cell.angle_alpha   90.00
_cell.angle_beta   90.00
_cell.angle_gamma   90.00
#
_symmetry.space_group_name_H-M   'P 1'
#
loop_
_entity.id
_entity.type
_entity.pdbx_description
1 polymer ?
#
loop_
_entity_poly.entity_id
_entity_poly.type
_entity_poly.pdbx_seq_one_letter_code
_entity_poly.pdbx_strand_id
1 'polypeptide(L)'
;SAANPAAVKRFFETGGKSLLDGLSHLAKDLVHNGGMPSQVNMGAFEVGKSLGVTEGAVVFRNDVLELIQYRPTTEQVHERPLLVVPPQINKFYVFDLSPDKSLARFCLRNHVQTFIVSWRNPTKEQREWGLSTYIEALKEAVDVVTAITGSKDINMLGACSGGITCTALLGHYAAIGEKKVNALTLLVSVLDTTLDSDVA
;
A
#
# COMPACT_ATOMS: atom_id res chain seq x y z
N SER A 1 20.88 39.76 -4.39
CA SER A 1 21.44 39.49 -3.05
C SER A 1 22.30 38.25 -3.08
N ALA A 2 23.44 38.30 -2.40
CA ALA A 2 24.59 37.39 -2.51
C ALA A 2 24.22 35.90 -2.47
N ALA A 3 24.85 35.11 -3.34
CA ALA A 3 24.61 33.68 -3.49
C ALA A 3 24.82 32.90 -2.18
N ASN A 4 23.98 31.88 -1.97
CA ASN A 4 24.03 30.99 -0.81
C ASN A 4 25.44 30.36 -0.66
N PRO A 5 26.14 30.54 0.47
CA PRO A 5 27.49 30.00 0.70
C PRO A 5 27.59 28.47 0.50
N ALA A 6 26.51 27.73 0.80
CA ALA A 6 26.45 26.29 0.59
C ALA A 6 26.39 25.92 -0.90
N ALA A 7 25.74 26.74 -1.73
CA ALA A 7 25.68 26.54 -3.18
C ALA A 7 27.04 26.84 -3.84
N VAL A 8 27.75 27.87 -3.36
CA VAL A 8 29.09 28.20 -3.83
C VAL A 8 30.08 27.10 -3.45
N LYS A 9 30.05 26.60 -2.21
CA LYS A 9 30.91 25.50 -1.76
C LYS A 9 30.69 24.22 -2.58
N ARG A 10 29.43 23.84 -2.82
CA ARG A 10 29.09 22.66 -3.63
C ARG A 10 29.45 22.80 -5.11
N PHE A 11 29.42 24.02 -5.65
CA PHE A 11 29.90 24.33 -7.00
C PHE A 11 31.40 24.06 -7.15
N PHE A 12 32.21 24.48 -6.17
CA PHE A 12 33.65 24.22 -6.14
C PHE A 12 33.96 22.73 -5.91
N GLU A 13 33.26 22.06 -4.98
CA GLU A 13 33.49 20.64 -4.65
C GLU A 13 33.13 19.68 -5.81
N THR A 14 32.20 20.06 -6.68
CA THR A 14 31.74 19.23 -7.80
C THR A 14 32.37 19.62 -9.14
N GLY A 15 33.26 20.60 -9.18
CA GLY A 15 33.92 21.07 -10.41
C GLY A 15 32.95 21.50 -11.50
N GLY A 16 31.79 22.06 -11.15
CA GLY A 16 30.73 22.42 -12.10
C GLY A 16 29.86 21.26 -12.61
N LYS A 17 30.14 20.01 -12.21
CA LYS A 17 29.36 18.83 -12.61
C LYS A 17 27.93 18.86 -12.06
N SER A 18 27.73 19.45 -10.88
CA SER A 18 26.39 19.62 -10.28
C SER A 18 25.44 20.52 -11.08
N LEU A 19 25.98 21.47 -11.85
CA LEU A 19 25.20 22.33 -12.74
C LEU A 19 24.79 21.58 -14.01
N LEU A 20 25.69 20.77 -14.58
CA LEU A 20 25.39 19.92 -15.74
C LEU A 20 24.39 18.82 -15.38
N ASP A 21 24.58 18.17 -14.23
CA ASP A 21 23.65 17.19 -13.69
C ASP A 21 22.29 17.88 -13.43
N GLY A 22 22.28 19.05 -12.78
CA GLY A 22 21.05 19.82 -12.53
C GLY A 22 20.28 20.20 -13.80
N LEU A 23 20.98 20.57 -14.89
CA LEU A 23 20.37 20.83 -16.19
C LEU A 23 19.85 19.55 -16.86
N SER A 24 20.57 18.43 -16.74
CA SER A 24 20.10 17.13 -17.22
C SER A 24 18.87 16.64 -16.45
N HIS A 25 18.82 16.87 -15.14
CA HIS A 25 17.68 16.53 -14.29
C HIS A 25 16.48 17.41 -14.67
N LEU A 26 16.66 18.73 -14.81
CA LEU A 26 15.62 19.66 -15.25
C LEU A 26 15.04 19.29 -16.64
N ALA A 27 15.91 18.95 -17.59
CA ALA A 27 15.48 18.51 -18.93
C ALA A 27 14.69 17.20 -18.87
N LYS A 28 15.14 16.22 -18.06
CA LYS A 28 14.39 14.97 -17.84
C LYS A 28 13.05 15.21 -17.14
N ASP A 29 13.01 16.11 -16.16
CA ASP A 29 11.80 16.42 -15.40
C ASP A 29 10.76 17.17 -16.27
N LEU A 30 11.20 18.04 -17.18
CA LEU A 30 10.33 18.68 -18.18
C LEU A 30 9.74 17.69 -19.18
N VAL A 31 10.52 16.69 -19.61
CA VAL A 31 10.09 15.71 -20.62
C VAL A 31 9.27 14.57 -20.02
N HIS A 32 9.62 14.11 -18.81
CA HIS A 32 9.09 12.87 -18.24
C HIS A 32 8.27 13.06 -16.95
N ASN A 33 8.30 14.23 -16.33
CA ASN A 33 7.62 14.47 -15.04
C ASN A 33 6.79 15.77 -15.03
N GLY A 34 6.38 16.26 -16.20
CA GLY A 34 5.52 17.44 -16.32
C GLY A 34 6.12 18.73 -15.72
N GLY A 35 7.45 18.83 -15.64
CA GLY A 35 8.17 19.97 -15.05
C GLY A 35 8.33 19.91 -13.53
N MET A 36 7.86 18.86 -12.86
CA MET A 36 8.07 18.68 -11.42
C MET A 36 9.44 18.06 -11.15
N PRO A 37 10.25 18.59 -10.20
CA PRO A 37 11.54 18.01 -9.85
C PRO A 37 11.38 16.58 -9.35
N SER A 38 12.07 15.61 -9.97
CA SER A 38 12.07 14.24 -9.47
C SER A 38 12.91 14.13 -8.18
N GLN A 39 12.24 13.86 -7.05
CA GLN A 39 12.93 13.68 -5.75
C GLN A 39 13.59 12.30 -5.62
N VAL A 40 13.19 11.35 -6.47
CA VAL A 40 13.69 9.98 -6.48
C VAL A 40 13.85 9.50 -7.94
N ASN A 41 14.90 8.74 -8.21
CA ASN A 41 15.07 8.09 -9.50
C ASN A 41 14.07 6.92 -9.63
N MET A 42 12.95 7.15 -10.31
CA MET A 42 11.91 6.14 -10.51
C MET A 42 12.42 4.91 -11.30
N GLY A 43 13.48 5.06 -12.10
CA GLY A 43 14.09 3.95 -12.84
C GLY A 43 14.99 3.03 -11.99
N ALA A 44 15.23 3.37 -10.72
CA ALA A 44 15.99 2.55 -9.79
C ALA A 44 15.14 1.50 -9.06
N PHE A 45 13.81 1.51 -9.26
CA PHE A 45 12.88 0.67 -8.51
C PHE A 45 11.97 -0.14 -9.43
N GLU A 46 12.19 -1.46 -9.48
CA GLU A 46 11.36 -2.41 -10.22
C GLU A 46 10.56 -3.28 -9.23
N VAL A 47 9.23 -3.26 -9.38
CA VAL A 47 8.32 -4.12 -8.59
C VAL A 47 8.61 -5.59 -8.91
N GLY A 48 8.74 -6.42 -7.87
CA GLY A 48 9.14 -7.82 -7.95
C GLY A 48 10.64 -8.05 -8.02
N LYS A 49 11.48 -7.00 -8.11
CA LYS A 49 12.95 -7.13 -8.16
C LYS A 49 13.66 -6.32 -7.07
N SER A 50 13.23 -5.08 -6.85
CA SER A 50 13.78 -4.19 -5.83
C SER A 50 12.71 -3.58 -4.92
N LEU A 51 11.43 -3.71 -5.29
CA LEU A 51 10.26 -3.41 -4.46
C LEU A 51 9.32 -4.62 -4.43
N GLY A 52 8.60 -4.87 -3.34
CA GLY A 52 7.62 -5.96 -3.26
C GLY A 52 8.28 -7.34 -3.39
N VAL A 53 9.47 -7.51 -2.82
CA VAL A 53 10.33 -8.69 -3.01
C VAL A 53 10.11 -9.78 -1.96
N THR A 54 9.19 -9.58 -1.02
CA THR A 54 8.87 -10.63 -0.04
C THR A 54 8.17 -11.77 -0.75
N GLU A 55 8.71 -12.96 -0.60
CA GLU A 55 8.21 -14.14 -1.31
C GLU A 55 6.75 -14.42 -0.94
N GLY A 56 5.92 -14.61 -1.95
CA GLY A 56 4.50 -14.86 -1.84
C GLY A 56 3.91 -15.27 -3.18
N ALA A 57 2.63 -15.60 -3.18
CA ALA A 57 1.90 -16.01 -4.37
C ALA A 57 0.50 -15.39 -4.38
N VAL A 58 -0.01 -15.11 -5.58
CA VAL A 58 -1.43 -14.80 -5.77
C VAL A 58 -2.23 -16.09 -5.53
N VAL A 59 -3.04 -16.10 -4.47
CA VAL A 59 -3.86 -17.26 -4.07
C VAL A 59 -5.31 -17.11 -4.48
N PHE A 60 -5.73 -15.90 -4.86
CA PHE A 60 -7.06 -15.62 -5.39
C PHE A 60 -7.05 -14.37 -6.25
N ARG A 61 -7.97 -14.32 -7.22
CA ARG A 61 -8.19 -13.18 -8.10
C ARG A 61 -9.67 -13.09 -8.46
N ASN A 62 -10.25 -11.91 -8.32
CA ASN A 62 -11.53 -11.55 -8.94
C ASN A 62 -11.34 -10.33 -9.85
N ASP A 63 -12.43 -9.72 -10.30
CA ASP A 63 -12.36 -8.58 -11.21
C ASP A 63 -11.68 -7.35 -10.60
N VAL A 64 -11.72 -7.19 -9.26
CA VAL A 64 -11.36 -5.97 -8.54
C VAL A 64 -9.99 -6.09 -7.86
N LEU A 65 -9.61 -7.28 -7.41
CA LEU A 65 -8.37 -7.50 -6.66
C LEU A 65 -7.70 -8.84 -6.94
N GLU A 66 -6.41 -8.87 -6.66
CA GLU A 66 -5.65 -10.07 -6.37
C GLU A 66 -5.38 -10.16 -4.87
N LEU A 67 -5.47 -11.36 -4.32
CA LEU A 67 -5.07 -11.65 -2.95
C LEU A 67 -3.73 -12.37 -2.97
N ILE A 68 -2.73 -11.78 -2.31
CA ILE A 68 -1.40 -12.35 -2.18
C ILE A 68 -1.26 -12.94 -0.78
N GLN A 69 -0.84 -14.20 -0.69
CA GLN A 69 -0.35 -14.79 0.55
C GLN A 69 1.17 -14.79 0.54
N TYR A 70 1.79 -14.22 1.58
CA TYR A 70 3.24 -14.31 1.71
C TYR A 70 3.67 -15.66 2.28
N ARG A 71 4.82 -16.17 1.81
CA ARG A 71 5.37 -17.46 2.24
C ARG A 71 5.79 -17.38 3.71
N PRO A 72 5.34 -18.29 4.59
CA PRO A 72 5.82 -18.37 5.96
C PRO A 72 7.35 -18.48 6.03
N THR A 73 7.96 -17.81 7.01
CA THR A 73 9.41 -17.84 7.26
C THR A 73 9.77 -18.55 8.56
N THR A 74 8.79 -19.18 9.21
CA THR A 74 8.90 -19.85 10.51
C THR A 74 8.19 -21.20 10.43
N GLU A 75 8.60 -22.17 11.27
CA GLU A 75 7.98 -23.50 11.31
C GLU A 75 6.53 -23.47 11.79
N GLN A 76 6.22 -22.54 12.70
CA GLN A 76 4.91 -22.34 13.27
C GLN A 76 4.46 -20.89 13.08
N VAL A 77 3.16 -20.71 12.97
CA VAL A 77 2.48 -19.44 12.78
C VAL A 77 1.24 -19.37 13.66
N HIS A 78 0.76 -18.16 13.96
CA HIS A 78 -0.50 -17.95 14.66
C HIS A 78 -1.68 -18.43 13.80
N GLU A 79 -2.68 -19.01 14.46
CA GLU A 79 -3.91 -19.52 13.82
C GLU A 79 -4.65 -18.42 13.08
N ARG A 80 -4.85 -17.26 13.74
CA ARG A 80 -5.51 -16.10 13.14
C ARG A 80 -4.58 -15.36 12.18
N PRO A 81 -4.91 -15.26 10.89
CA PRO A 81 -4.11 -14.52 9.93
C PRO A 81 -4.36 -13.01 10.02
N LEU A 82 -3.50 -12.25 9.34
CA LEU A 82 -3.65 -10.82 9.10
C LEU A 82 -3.92 -10.56 7.62
N LEU A 83 -5.02 -9.86 7.32
CA LEU A 83 -5.31 -9.30 6.00
C LEU A 83 -4.97 -7.81 5.97
N VAL A 84 -3.98 -7.45 5.15
CA VAL A 84 -3.57 -6.07 4.89
C VAL A 84 -4.35 -5.51 3.71
N VAL A 85 -5.04 -4.39 3.94
CA VAL A 85 -5.88 -3.70 2.95
C VAL A 85 -5.29 -2.31 2.69
N PRO A 86 -4.44 -2.17 1.65
CA PRO A 86 -3.87 -0.88 1.27
C PRO A 86 -4.92 0.07 0.68
N PRO A 87 -4.61 1.37 0.54
CA PRO A 87 -5.47 2.26 -0.23
C PRO A 87 -5.55 1.85 -1.70
N GLN A 88 -6.69 2.08 -2.33
CA GLN A 88 -6.93 1.80 -3.75
C GLN A 88 -6.08 2.69 -4.69
N ILE A 89 -5.64 3.85 -4.18
CA ILE A 89 -4.83 4.81 -4.93
C ILE A 89 -3.37 4.34 -5.08
N ASN A 90 -2.77 3.82 -4.00
CA ASN A 90 -1.40 3.33 -4.03
C ASN A 90 -1.36 1.82 -4.29
N LYS A 91 -0.21 1.32 -4.74
CA LYS A 91 -0.01 -0.11 -4.95
C LYS A 91 0.37 -0.81 -3.65
N PHE A 92 0.09 -2.11 -3.59
CA PHE A 92 0.27 -2.94 -2.39
C PHE A 92 1.70 -2.89 -1.82
N TYR A 93 2.72 -2.71 -2.68
CA TYR A 93 4.13 -2.68 -2.29
C TYR A 93 4.50 -1.52 -1.37
N VAL A 94 3.60 -0.57 -1.08
CA VAL A 94 3.82 0.41 0.01
C VAL A 94 4.00 -0.28 1.37
N PHE A 95 3.46 -1.49 1.54
CA PHE A 95 3.65 -2.34 2.72
C PHE A 95 4.79 -3.35 2.58
N ASP A 96 5.47 -3.36 1.44
CA ASP A 96 6.58 -4.25 1.13
C ASP A 96 7.61 -3.54 0.25
N LEU A 97 8.24 -2.48 0.77
CA LEU A 97 9.14 -1.64 -0.03
C LEU A 97 10.51 -2.32 -0.22
N SER A 98 11.39 -2.23 0.76
CA SER A 98 12.68 -2.94 0.77
C SER A 98 12.66 -3.99 1.87
N PRO A 99 13.61 -4.94 1.88
CA PRO A 99 13.71 -5.93 2.95
C PRO A 99 13.64 -5.30 4.35
N ASP A 100 14.34 -4.19 4.58
CA ASP A 100 14.36 -3.52 5.89
C ASP A 100 13.14 -2.62 6.15
N LYS A 101 12.32 -2.39 5.12
CA LYS A 101 11.11 -1.54 5.14
C LYS A 101 9.91 -2.30 4.62
N SER A 102 9.67 -3.48 5.17
CA SER A 102 8.57 -4.36 4.80
C SER A 102 7.74 -4.75 6.02
N LEU A 103 6.48 -4.32 6.02
CA LEU A 103 5.50 -4.78 7.01
C LEU A 103 5.26 -6.29 6.85
N ALA A 104 5.20 -6.78 5.62
CA ALA A 104 5.03 -8.21 5.34
C ALA A 104 6.13 -9.04 6.00
N ARG A 105 7.41 -8.70 5.80
CA ARG A 105 8.53 -9.40 6.46
C ARG A 105 8.49 -9.28 7.97
N PHE A 106 8.12 -8.11 8.48
CA PHE A 106 7.97 -7.92 9.93
C PHE A 106 6.93 -8.87 10.51
N CYS A 107 5.75 -8.95 9.90
CA CYS A 107 4.68 -9.85 10.35
C CYS A 107 5.09 -11.33 10.26
N LEU A 108 5.68 -11.75 9.14
CA LEU A 108 6.16 -13.13 8.94
C LEU A 108 7.20 -13.56 9.98
N ARG A 109 8.15 -12.67 10.32
CA ARG A 109 9.15 -12.93 11.37
C ARG A 109 8.55 -13.02 12.77
N ASN A 110 7.38 -12.45 12.99
CA ASN A 110 6.63 -12.51 14.24
C ASN A 110 5.51 -13.55 14.19
N HIS A 111 5.66 -14.61 13.36
CA HIS A 111 4.74 -15.73 13.28
C HIS A 111 3.31 -15.37 12.79
N VAL A 112 3.11 -14.20 12.17
CA VAL A 112 1.80 -13.79 11.67
C VAL A 112 1.66 -14.19 10.19
N GLN A 113 0.71 -15.08 9.90
CA GLN A 113 0.32 -15.39 8.52
C GLN A 113 -0.25 -14.14 7.87
N THR A 114 0.40 -13.65 6.82
CA THR A 114 0.10 -12.34 6.25
C THR A 114 -0.39 -12.46 4.83
N PHE A 115 -1.55 -11.86 4.59
CA PHE A 115 -2.17 -11.69 3.29
C PHE A 115 -2.23 -10.21 2.96
N ILE A 116 -2.15 -9.84 1.69
CA ILE A 116 -2.32 -8.47 1.25
C ILE A 116 -3.20 -8.40 0.00
N VAL A 117 -4.07 -7.40 -0.03
CA VAL A 117 -4.87 -7.06 -1.20
C VAL A 117 -4.03 -6.25 -2.18
N SER A 118 -3.98 -6.70 -3.44
CA SER A 118 -3.46 -5.95 -4.56
C SER A 118 -4.64 -5.50 -5.45
N TRP A 119 -5.00 -4.23 -5.34
CA TRP A 119 -6.11 -3.66 -6.10
C TRP A 119 -5.79 -3.55 -7.60
N ARG A 120 -6.77 -3.92 -8.43
CA ARG A 120 -6.71 -3.65 -9.87
C ARG A 120 -6.60 -2.16 -10.12
N ASN A 121 -5.85 -1.78 -11.15
CA ASN A 121 -5.90 -0.42 -11.68
C ASN A 121 -7.15 -0.28 -12.58
N PRO A 122 -8.18 0.47 -12.19
CA PRO A 122 -9.38 0.59 -13.00
C PRO A 122 -9.09 1.37 -14.29
N THR A 123 -9.84 1.05 -15.34
CA THR A 123 -9.88 1.78 -16.60
C THR A 123 -11.28 2.39 -16.80
N LYS A 124 -11.53 3.01 -17.96
CA LYS A 124 -12.86 3.54 -18.32
C LYS A 124 -13.98 2.49 -18.26
N GLU A 125 -13.64 1.22 -18.42
CA GLU A 125 -14.59 0.10 -18.32
C GLU A 125 -15.16 -0.04 -16.90
N GLN A 126 -14.39 0.33 -15.87
CA GLN A 126 -14.73 0.19 -14.46
C GLN A 126 -15.33 1.47 -13.86
N ARG A 127 -15.78 2.42 -14.69
CA ARG A 127 -16.27 3.74 -14.23
C ARG A 127 -17.48 3.69 -13.29
N GLU A 128 -18.25 2.61 -13.33
CA GLU A 128 -19.45 2.42 -12.50
C GLU A 128 -19.11 1.76 -11.14
N TRP A 129 -17.84 1.43 -10.88
CA TRP A 129 -17.44 0.85 -9.60
C TRP A 129 -17.56 1.89 -8.48
N GLY A 130 -18.36 1.56 -7.48
CA GLY A 130 -18.52 2.34 -6.26
C GLY A 130 -17.95 1.61 -5.04
N LEU A 131 -18.09 2.22 -3.86
CA LEU A 131 -17.63 1.62 -2.60
C LEU A 131 -18.17 0.21 -2.38
N SER A 132 -19.44 -0.05 -2.71
CA SER A 132 -20.06 -1.38 -2.60
C SER A 132 -19.33 -2.44 -3.43
N THR A 133 -18.82 -2.10 -4.62
CA THR A 133 -18.05 -3.03 -5.45
C THR A 133 -16.78 -3.47 -4.74
N TYR A 134 -16.07 -2.55 -4.10
CA TYR A 134 -14.86 -2.87 -3.33
C TYR A 134 -15.17 -3.65 -2.06
N ILE A 135 -16.30 -3.37 -1.40
CA ILE A 135 -16.75 -4.12 -0.22
C ILE A 135 -17.07 -5.57 -0.58
N GLU A 136 -17.82 -5.83 -1.66
CA GLU A 136 -18.13 -7.19 -2.09
C GLU A 136 -16.86 -7.96 -2.50
N ALA A 137 -15.95 -7.32 -3.24
CA ALA A 137 -14.67 -7.94 -3.57
C ALA A 137 -13.82 -8.26 -2.31
N LEU A 138 -13.86 -7.38 -1.30
CA LEU A 138 -13.14 -7.60 -0.05
C LEU A 138 -13.78 -8.71 0.80
N LYS A 139 -15.11 -8.88 0.76
CA LYS A 139 -15.80 -10.03 1.39
C LYS A 139 -15.30 -11.35 0.83
N GLU A 140 -15.18 -11.46 -0.50
CA GLU A 140 -14.61 -12.65 -1.14
C GLU A 140 -13.17 -12.92 -0.67
N ALA A 141 -12.36 -11.87 -0.53
CA ALA A 141 -11.00 -12.03 0.00
C ALA A 141 -10.99 -12.55 1.45
N VAL A 142 -11.88 -12.07 2.31
CA VAL A 142 -12.03 -12.58 3.70
C VAL A 142 -12.42 -14.06 3.70
N ASP A 143 -13.38 -14.44 2.84
CA ASP A 143 -13.81 -15.84 2.71
C ASP A 143 -12.67 -16.74 2.20
N VAL A 144 -11.87 -16.26 1.25
CA VAL A 144 -10.68 -16.99 0.78
C VAL A 144 -9.62 -17.14 1.87
N VAL A 145 -9.33 -16.07 2.63
CA VAL A 145 -8.34 -16.15 3.73
C VAL A 145 -8.77 -17.18 4.78
N THR A 146 -10.04 -17.16 5.19
CA THR A 146 -10.57 -18.13 6.16
C THR A 146 -10.58 -19.56 5.58
N ALA A 147 -10.92 -19.73 4.31
CA ALA A 147 -10.87 -21.03 3.65
C ALA A 147 -9.44 -21.62 3.54
N ILE A 148 -8.44 -20.78 3.22
CA ILE A 148 -7.04 -21.20 3.12
C ILE A 148 -6.48 -21.57 4.49
N THR A 149 -6.77 -20.77 5.51
CA THR A 149 -6.14 -20.90 6.84
C THR A 149 -6.91 -21.83 7.77
N GLY A 150 -8.18 -22.11 7.48
CA GLY A 150 -9.09 -22.80 8.41
C GLY A 150 -9.49 -21.95 9.62
N SER A 151 -9.01 -20.70 9.73
CA SER A 151 -9.36 -19.80 10.82
C SER A 151 -10.82 -19.36 10.70
N LYS A 152 -11.52 -19.31 11.83
CA LYS A 152 -12.93 -18.87 11.89
C LYS A 152 -13.10 -17.38 11.63
N ASP A 153 -12.08 -16.60 11.97
CA ASP A 153 -12.02 -15.15 11.84
C ASP A 153 -10.60 -14.69 11.48
N ILE A 154 -10.45 -13.42 11.12
CA ILE A 154 -9.17 -12.82 10.75
C ILE A 154 -8.90 -11.53 11.54
N ASN A 155 -7.64 -11.13 11.61
CA ASN A 155 -7.28 -9.74 11.90
C ASN A 155 -7.19 -8.95 10.60
N MET A 156 -7.59 -7.69 10.62
CA MET A 156 -7.48 -6.78 9.49
C MET A 156 -6.61 -5.57 9.82
N LEU A 157 -5.87 -5.10 8.84
CA LEU A 157 -5.19 -3.82 8.87
C LEU A 157 -5.59 -3.02 7.64
N GLY A 158 -6.28 -1.90 7.84
CA GLY A 158 -6.67 -0.98 6.79
C GLY A 158 -5.86 0.30 6.85
N ALA A 159 -5.39 0.77 5.71
CA ALA A 159 -4.59 2.00 5.64
C ALA A 159 -5.19 3.04 4.68
N CYS A 160 -5.20 4.30 5.09
CA CYS A 160 -5.82 5.40 4.34
C CYS A 160 -7.24 5.01 3.87
N SER A 161 -7.53 5.05 2.56
CA SER A 161 -8.82 4.64 2.01
C SER A 161 -9.13 3.15 2.18
N GLY A 162 -8.12 2.29 2.31
CA GLY A 162 -8.30 0.88 2.65
C GLY A 162 -8.91 0.71 4.04
N GLY A 163 -8.59 1.61 4.98
CA GLY A 163 -9.26 1.64 6.29
C GLY A 163 -10.73 2.07 6.22
N ILE A 164 -11.09 2.99 5.32
CA ILE A 164 -12.49 3.36 5.07
C ILE A 164 -13.26 2.13 4.55
N THR A 165 -12.69 1.40 3.58
CA THR A 165 -13.29 0.16 3.05
C THR A 165 -13.44 -0.91 4.14
N CYS A 166 -12.42 -1.11 4.98
CA CYS A 166 -12.49 -2.05 6.10
C CYS A 166 -13.60 -1.66 7.08
N THR A 167 -13.65 -0.40 7.51
CA THR A 167 -14.67 0.08 8.45
C THR A 167 -16.08 -0.08 7.87
N ALA A 168 -16.29 0.25 6.60
CA ALA A 168 -17.58 0.06 5.94
C ALA A 168 -17.98 -1.42 5.86
N LEU A 169 -17.02 -2.31 5.55
CA LEU A 169 -17.24 -3.76 5.58
C LEU A 169 -17.61 -4.26 6.99
N LEU A 170 -16.90 -3.83 8.03
CA LEU A 170 -17.23 -4.21 9.41
C LEU A 170 -18.61 -3.68 9.84
N GLY A 171 -18.99 -2.47 9.40
CA GLY A 171 -20.33 -1.94 9.60
C GLY A 171 -21.40 -2.80 8.93
N HIS A 172 -21.15 -3.27 7.70
CA HIS A 172 -22.04 -4.20 7.00
C HIS A 172 -22.14 -5.54 7.76
N TYR A 173 -21.02 -6.15 8.15
CA TYR A 173 -21.00 -7.39 8.93
C TYR A 173 -21.76 -7.25 10.25
N ALA A 174 -21.59 -6.13 10.98
CA ALA A 174 -22.34 -5.86 12.19
C ALA A 174 -23.85 -5.80 11.93
N ALA A 175 -24.29 -5.17 10.84
CA ALA A 175 -25.70 -5.06 10.47
C ALA A 175 -26.35 -6.41 10.15
N ILE A 176 -25.60 -7.37 9.60
CA ILE A 176 -26.09 -8.71 9.25
C ILE A 176 -25.73 -9.80 10.27
N GLY A 177 -25.05 -9.43 11.37
CA GLY A 177 -24.65 -10.36 12.43
C GLY A 177 -23.48 -11.28 12.09
N GLU A 178 -22.67 -10.96 11.07
CA GLU A 178 -21.48 -11.73 10.71
C GLU A 178 -20.28 -11.37 11.61
N LYS A 179 -19.53 -12.39 12.05
CA LYS A 179 -18.36 -12.25 12.93
C LYS A 179 -17.11 -12.86 12.29
N LYS A 180 -16.70 -12.31 11.14
CA LYS A 180 -15.54 -12.79 10.38
C LYS A 180 -14.23 -12.06 10.71
N VAL A 181 -14.29 -10.95 11.46
CA VAL A 181 -13.12 -10.12 11.80
C VAL A 181 -13.02 -9.99 13.32
N ASN A 182 -11.88 -10.43 13.87
CA ASN A 182 -11.58 -10.38 15.30
C ASN A 182 -11.07 -9.00 15.75
N ALA A 183 -10.19 -8.39 14.96
CA ALA A 183 -9.63 -7.06 15.26
C ALA A 183 -9.37 -6.28 13.97
N LEU A 184 -9.54 -4.95 14.04
CA LEU A 184 -9.20 -4.01 12.98
C LEU A 184 -8.15 -3.02 13.48
N THR A 185 -7.03 -2.93 12.77
CA THR A 185 -6.02 -1.89 12.94
C THR A 185 -6.18 -0.84 11.84
N LEU A 186 -6.26 0.44 12.21
CA LEU A 186 -6.38 1.56 11.28
C LEU A 186 -5.07 2.34 11.22
N LEU A 187 -4.49 2.46 10.03
CA LEU A 187 -3.30 3.26 9.79
C LEU A 187 -3.64 4.50 8.97
N VAL A 188 -3.63 5.66 9.64
CA VAL A 188 -3.79 6.98 8.98
C VAL A 188 -5.07 7.03 8.13
N SER A 189 -6.18 6.55 8.71
CA SER A 189 -7.48 6.45 8.05
C SER A 189 -8.46 7.45 8.63
N VAL A 190 -8.93 8.38 7.81
CA VAL A 190 -9.96 9.35 8.19
C VAL A 190 -11.32 8.67 8.09
N LEU A 191 -12.06 8.62 9.20
CA LEU A 191 -13.43 8.09 9.25
C LEU A 191 -14.46 9.18 9.43
N ASP A 192 -14.13 10.20 10.22
CA ASP A 192 -14.91 11.41 10.36
C ASP A 192 -14.35 12.47 9.41
N THR A 193 -15.17 12.91 8.46
CA THR A 193 -14.83 13.94 7.48
C THR A 193 -15.48 15.28 7.81
N THR A 194 -16.10 15.42 8.98
CA THR A 194 -16.55 16.73 9.45
C THR A 194 -15.34 17.64 9.60
N LEU A 195 -15.47 18.85 9.06
CA LEU A 195 -14.45 19.89 9.16
C LEU A 195 -14.95 20.92 10.16
N ASP A 196 -14.67 20.67 11.44
CA ASP A 196 -14.81 21.70 12.47
C ASP A 196 -13.55 22.56 12.44
N SER A 197 -13.49 23.53 11.53
CA SER A 197 -12.46 24.56 11.56
C SER A 197 -13.08 25.95 11.60
N ASP A 198 -12.91 26.62 12.75
CA ASP A 198 -13.13 28.07 12.92
C ASP A 198 -12.07 28.93 12.20
N VAL A 199 -11.54 28.47 11.07
CA VAL A 199 -10.49 29.18 10.34
C VAL A 199 -10.96 29.43 8.91
N ALA A 200 -11.47 30.65 8.72
CA ALA A 200 -11.82 31.28 7.45
C ALA A 200 -10.59 31.56 6.58
#